data_AF-A0AAN4KQV4-F1
#
_entry.id   AF-A0AAN4KQV4-F1
#
_cell.length_a   1.000
_cell.length_b   1.000
_cell.length_c   1.000
_cell.angle_alpha   90.00
_cell.angle_beta   90.00
_cell.angle_gamma   90.00
#
_symmetry.space_group_name_H-M   'P 1'
#
loop_
_entity.id
_entity.type
_entity.pdbx_description
1 polymer ?
#
loop_
_entity_poly.entity_id
_entity_poly.type
_entity_poly.pdbx_seq_one_letter_code
_entity_poly.pdbx_strand_id
1 'polypeptide(L)'
;MLQELNELLNESVIQIEECKKILNKIEETPFCIMTELFNGDESLLPYLLLPYGEDALLSFQNMLYEYLIPELEKFIALEKVELSYDANIYPSPIIISIDGIEMGYISIQERKIYCIENEQETIIQIQINEAYLKLEQLRESKKEIDLYKQNPLAIGGGNPFKLAKIALQKKKYIKNLDKDLLNIDSEAFEITKQIQTLENKLQAIQDDFIEHGYFLERIVRKIKNKFNYKVEKEENL
;
A
#
# COMPACT_ATOMS: atom_id res chain seq x y z
N MET A 1 15.55 -7.18 -43.17
CA MET A 1 14.63 -8.35 -43.24
C MET A 1 15.35 -9.67 -43.00
N LEU A 2 16.01 -10.33 -43.98
CA LEU A 2 16.66 -11.64 -43.73
C LEU A 2 17.87 -11.53 -42.78
N GLN A 3 18.65 -10.46 -42.91
CA GLN A 3 19.80 -10.20 -42.04
C GLN A 3 19.37 -9.89 -40.60
N GLU A 4 18.40 -8.99 -40.43
CA GLU A 4 17.78 -8.69 -39.13
C GLU A 4 17.19 -9.94 -38.46
N LEU A 5 16.56 -10.83 -39.23
CA LEU A 5 16.03 -12.10 -38.71
C LEU A 5 17.16 -13.03 -38.23
N ASN A 6 18.26 -13.12 -39.00
CA ASN A 6 19.42 -13.93 -38.61
C ASN A 6 20.13 -13.36 -37.36
N GLU A 7 20.20 -12.04 -37.22
CA GLU A 7 20.72 -11.39 -36.02
C GLU A 7 19.87 -11.75 -34.80
N LEU A 8 18.54 -11.65 -34.91
CA LEU A 8 17.61 -12.00 -33.83
C LEU A 8 17.69 -13.49 -33.43
N LEU A 9 17.83 -14.39 -34.41
CA LEU A 9 18.01 -15.82 -34.13
C LEU A 9 19.33 -16.11 -33.42
N ASN A 10 20.42 -15.46 -33.84
CA ASN A 10 21.72 -15.62 -33.19
C ASN A 10 21.70 -15.10 -31.74
N GLU A 11 21.07 -13.95 -31.49
CA GLU A 11 20.87 -13.42 -30.14
C GLU A 11 20.06 -14.38 -29.27
N SER A 12 18.99 -14.97 -29.81
CA SER A 12 18.17 -15.95 -29.09
C SER A 12 18.97 -17.19 -28.69
N VAL A 13 19.83 -17.71 -29.58
CA VAL A 13 20.69 -18.86 -29.28
C VAL A 13 21.66 -18.53 -28.14
N ILE A 14 22.27 -17.34 -28.17
CA ILE A 14 23.18 -16.89 -27.10
C ILE A 14 22.44 -16.82 -25.76
N GLN A 15 21.24 -16.22 -25.73
CA GLN A 15 20.43 -16.13 -24.52
C GLN A 15 20.04 -17.51 -23.96
N ILE A 16 19.69 -18.47 -24.83
CA ILE A 16 19.39 -19.86 -24.42
C ILE A 16 20.61 -20.51 -23.77
N GLU A 17 21.80 -20.35 -24.37
CA GLU A 17 23.04 -20.90 -23.81
C GLU A 17 23.40 -20.27 -22.46
N GLU A 18 23.19 -18.96 -22.31
CA GLU A 18 23.38 -18.25 -21.04
C GLU A 18 22.39 -18.74 -19.97
N CYS A 19 21.11 -18.87 -20.30
CA CYS A 19 20.10 -19.43 -19.41
C CYS A 19 20.49 -20.82 -18.94
N LYS A 20 20.93 -21.70 -19.86
CA LYS A 20 21.39 -23.06 -19.52
C LYS A 20 22.58 -23.05 -18.56
N LYS A 21 23.55 -22.14 -18.76
CA LYS A 21 24.69 -21.97 -17.84
C LYS A 21 24.24 -21.54 -16.45
N ILE A 22 23.25 -20.64 -16.35
CA ILE A 22 22.68 -20.19 -15.08
C ILE A 22 21.94 -21.34 -14.38
N LEU A 23 21.10 -22.08 -15.10
CA LEU A 23 20.34 -23.20 -14.53
C LEU A 23 21.26 -24.28 -13.95
N ASN A 24 22.37 -24.59 -14.63
CA ASN A 24 23.32 -25.61 -14.17
C ASN A 24 24.05 -25.27 -12.86
N LYS A 25 24.05 -24.00 -12.42
CA LYS A 25 24.71 -23.57 -11.18
C LYS A 25 23.74 -23.22 -10.06
N ILE A 26 22.42 -23.42 -10.24
CA ILE A 26 21.42 -23.08 -9.23
C ILE A 26 21.66 -23.83 -7.92
N GLU A 27 22.02 -25.12 -7.99
CA GLU A 27 22.29 -25.93 -6.80
C GLU A 27 23.45 -25.37 -5.96
N GLU A 28 24.47 -24.81 -6.63
CA GLU A 28 25.66 -24.23 -5.98
C GLU A 28 25.44 -22.76 -5.59
N THR A 29 24.66 -22.02 -6.36
CA THR A 29 24.47 -20.57 -6.23
C THR A 29 22.99 -20.14 -6.42
N PRO A 30 22.07 -20.53 -5.52
CA PRO A 30 20.62 -20.31 -5.72
C PRO A 30 20.23 -18.84 -5.97
N PHE A 31 20.97 -17.89 -5.40
CA PHE A 31 20.71 -16.47 -5.61
C PHE A 31 20.89 -15.97 -7.05
N CYS A 32 21.48 -16.75 -7.96
CA CYS A 32 21.47 -16.42 -9.38
C CYS A 32 20.04 -16.34 -9.95
N ILE A 33 19.06 -16.99 -9.31
CA ILE A 33 17.63 -16.86 -9.62
C ILE A 33 17.18 -15.40 -9.45
N MET A 34 17.58 -14.75 -8.35
CA MET A 34 17.17 -13.38 -8.06
C MET A 34 17.97 -12.32 -8.83
N THR A 35 19.17 -12.64 -9.32
CA THR A 35 20.09 -11.64 -9.90
C THR A 35 20.33 -11.78 -11.39
N GLU A 36 20.39 -13.00 -11.92
CA GLU A 36 20.84 -13.29 -13.28
C GLU A 36 19.71 -13.86 -14.15
N LEU A 37 18.92 -14.81 -13.62
CA LEU A 37 17.93 -15.56 -14.39
C LEU A 37 16.80 -14.69 -14.96
N PHE A 38 16.43 -13.65 -14.21
CA PHE A 38 15.39 -12.67 -14.59
C PHE A 38 15.98 -11.26 -14.74
N ASN A 39 17.22 -11.16 -15.23
CA ASN A 39 17.89 -9.88 -15.44
C ASN A 39 17.61 -9.32 -16.85
N GLY A 40 16.61 -8.44 -16.98
CA GLY A 40 16.24 -7.80 -18.24
C GLY A 40 14.73 -7.52 -18.30
N ASP A 41 14.29 -6.73 -19.28
CA ASP A 41 12.87 -6.34 -19.41
C ASP A 41 11.97 -7.52 -19.83
N GLU A 42 12.52 -8.57 -20.46
CA GLU A 42 11.80 -9.79 -20.83
C GLU A 42 12.70 -11.02 -20.64
N SER A 43 12.36 -11.90 -19.69
CA SER A 43 13.03 -13.21 -19.57
C SER A 43 12.52 -14.13 -20.68
N LEU A 44 13.43 -14.70 -21.48
CA LEU A 44 13.10 -15.61 -22.57
C LEU A 44 12.58 -16.98 -22.07
N LEU A 45 13.01 -17.41 -20.89
CA LEU A 45 12.76 -18.74 -20.33
C LEU A 45 11.28 -19.13 -20.21
N PRO A 46 10.40 -18.29 -19.64
CA PRO A 46 8.97 -18.58 -19.59
C PRO A 46 8.39 -18.81 -20.99
N TYR A 47 8.79 -18.03 -21.99
CA TYR A 47 8.30 -18.17 -23.36
C TYR A 47 8.76 -19.47 -24.03
N LEU A 48 9.95 -19.96 -23.72
CA LEU A 48 10.45 -21.25 -24.21
C LEU A 48 9.70 -22.44 -23.60
N LEU A 49 9.13 -22.27 -22.40
CA LEU A 49 8.42 -23.32 -21.68
C LEU A 49 6.92 -23.36 -22.00
N LEU A 50 6.31 -22.23 -22.43
CA LEU A 50 4.90 -22.15 -22.81
C LEU A 50 4.42 -23.28 -23.76
N PRO A 51 5.17 -23.69 -24.80
CA PRO A 51 4.76 -24.78 -25.70
C PRO A 51 4.58 -26.14 -25.00
N TYR A 52 5.17 -26.33 -23.83
CA TYR A 52 5.09 -27.56 -23.03
C TYR A 52 3.93 -27.55 -22.03
N GLY A 53 3.14 -26.47 -21.99
CA GLY A 53 1.96 -26.32 -21.15
C GLY A 53 2.24 -25.68 -19.79
N GLU A 54 1.16 -25.34 -19.07
CA GLU A 54 1.22 -24.68 -17.76
C GLU A 54 1.95 -25.53 -16.71
N ASP A 55 1.78 -26.86 -16.74
CA ASP A 55 2.47 -27.80 -15.83
C ASP A 55 3.99 -27.68 -15.90
N ALA A 56 4.55 -27.37 -17.09
CA ALA A 56 5.97 -27.17 -17.27
C ALA A 56 6.46 -25.89 -16.59
N LEU A 57 5.68 -24.82 -16.63
CA LEU A 57 5.96 -23.56 -15.93
C LEU A 57 5.90 -23.73 -14.41
N LEU A 58 4.88 -24.42 -13.91
CA LEU A 58 4.73 -24.72 -12.47
C LEU A 58 5.89 -25.60 -11.98
N SER A 59 6.23 -26.66 -12.72
CA SER A 59 7.37 -27.53 -12.39
C SER A 59 8.70 -26.77 -12.40
N PHE A 60 8.89 -25.87 -13.35
CA PHE A 60 10.06 -25.01 -13.43
C PHE A 60 10.16 -24.09 -12.20
N GLN A 61 9.09 -23.38 -11.85
CA GLN A 61 9.06 -22.53 -10.66
C GLN A 61 9.35 -23.32 -9.38
N ASN A 62 8.72 -24.48 -9.22
CA ASN A 62 8.93 -25.33 -8.05
C ASN A 62 10.40 -25.76 -7.90
N MET A 63 11.05 -26.14 -9.01
CA MET A 63 12.48 -26.45 -9.01
C MET A 63 13.33 -25.24 -8.60
N LEU A 64 13.02 -24.04 -9.09
CA LEU A 64 13.75 -22.84 -8.67
C LEU A 64 13.59 -22.57 -7.16
N TYR A 65 12.37 -22.67 -6.65
CA TYR A 65 12.05 -22.29 -5.28
C TYR A 65 12.50 -23.33 -4.24
N GLU A 66 12.62 -24.60 -4.63
CA GLU A 66 13.24 -25.65 -3.82
C GLU A 66 14.67 -25.28 -3.38
N TYR A 67 15.44 -24.63 -4.25
CA TYR A 67 16.79 -24.17 -3.93
C TYR A 67 16.81 -22.76 -3.33
N LEU A 68 15.97 -21.84 -3.83
CA LEU A 68 16.03 -20.44 -3.45
C LEU A 68 15.51 -20.18 -2.04
N ILE A 69 14.34 -20.73 -1.68
CA ILE A 69 13.67 -20.40 -0.42
C ILE A 69 14.54 -20.76 0.79
N PRO A 70 15.11 -21.97 0.91
CA PRO A 70 15.96 -22.31 2.05
C PRO A 70 17.18 -21.40 2.17
N GLU A 71 17.75 -20.96 1.05
CA GLU A 71 18.91 -20.06 1.05
C GLU A 71 18.52 -18.62 1.41
N LEU A 72 17.34 -18.16 0.98
CA LEU A 72 16.76 -16.89 1.41
C LEU A 72 16.46 -16.88 2.91
N GLU A 73 15.89 -17.94 3.46
CA GLU A 73 15.62 -18.07 4.90
C GLU A 73 16.91 -17.98 5.72
N LYS A 74 17.97 -18.69 5.30
CA LYS A 74 19.31 -18.57 5.92
C LYS A 74 19.89 -17.17 5.80
N PHE A 75 19.70 -16.50 4.66
CA PHE A 75 20.21 -15.15 4.45
C PHE A 75 19.46 -14.11 5.28
N ILE A 76 18.14 -14.26 5.42
CA ILE A 76 17.30 -13.43 6.28
C ILE A 76 17.63 -13.69 7.75
N ALA A 77 17.74 -14.95 8.17
CA ALA A 77 18.13 -15.37 9.52
C ALA A 77 17.36 -14.64 10.63
N LEU A 78 16.03 -14.67 10.55
CA LEU A 78 15.11 -14.11 11.54
C LEU A 78 14.10 -15.18 11.91
N GLU A 79 14.07 -15.59 13.18
CA GLU A 79 13.30 -16.77 13.66
C GLU A 79 11.78 -16.66 13.44
N LYS A 80 11.26 -15.43 13.37
CA LYS A 80 9.83 -15.14 13.20
C LYS A 80 9.37 -15.05 11.75
N VAL A 81 10.29 -15.19 10.79
CA VAL A 81 10.02 -14.94 9.37
C VAL A 81 9.87 -16.26 8.63
N GLU A 82 8.76 -16.41 7.93
CA GLU A 82 8.46 -17.55 7.08
C GLU A 82 8.31 -17.08 5.63
N LEU A 83 8.85 -17.87 4.70
CA LEU A 83 8.72 -17.63 3.27
C LEU A 83 7.90 -18.74 2.63
N SER A 84 6.90 -18.36 1.84
CA SER A 84 6.03 -19.32 1.15
C SER A 84 5.65 -18.82 -0.24
N TYR A 85 5.01 -19.68 -1.03
CA TYR A 85 4.49 -19.32 -2.36
C TYR A 85 3.38 -20.30 -2.75
N ASP A 86 2.52 -19.91 -3.70
CA ASP A 86 1.53 -20.81 -4.28
C ASP A 86 2.13 -21.60 -5.45
N ALA A 87 2.26 -22.91 -5.29
CA ALA A 87 2.79 -23.83 -6.30
C ALA A 87 1.87 -24.03 -7.51
N ASN A 88 0.63 -23.56 -7.47
CA ASN A 88 -0.37 -23.72 -8.54
C ASN A 88 -0.53 -22.46 -9.41
N ILE A 89 0.16 -21.37 -9.06
CA ILE A 89 0.11 -20.09 -9.78
C ILE A 89 1.47 -19.83 -10.41
N TYR A 90 1.47 -19.30 -11.64
CA TYR A 90 2.68 -18.84 -12.31
C TYR A 90 2.46 -17.47 -12.96
N PRO A 91 3.36 -16.49 -12.74
CA PRO A 91 4.43 -16.51 -11.74
C PRO A 91 3.87 -16.34 -10.32
N SER A 92 4.36 -17.13 -9.37
CA SER A 92 4.01 -17.01 -7.95
C SER A 92 5.04 -16.14 -7.22
N PRO A 93 4.63 -15.06 -6.54
CA PRO A 93 5.55 -14.31 -5.70
C PRO A 93 5.93 -15.10 -4.45
N ILE A 94 7.08 -14.76 -3.84
CA ILE A 94 7.46 -15.31 -2.54
C ILE A 94 6.83 -14.44 -1.45
N ILE A 95 5.86 -14.98 -0.74
CA ILE A 95 5.16 -14.35 0.37
C ILE A 95 6.08 -14.29 1.59
N ILE A 96 6.13 -13.14 2.24
CA ILE A 96 6.84 -12.89 3.49
C ILE A 96 5.83 -12.84 4.62
N SER A 97 5.87 -13.82 5.51
CA SER A 97 5.06 -13.85 6.73
C SER A 97 5.92 -13.62 7.96
N ILE A 98 5.40 -12.86 8.93
CA ILE A 98 6.07 -12.57 10.20
C ILE A 98 5.10 -12.94 11.33
N ASP A 99 5.47 -13.90 12.18
CA ASP A 99 4.59 -14.47 13.21
C ASP A 99 3.21 -14.93 12.64
N GLY A 100 3.21 -15.44 11.40
CA GLY A 100 2.02 -15.93 10.69
C GLY A 100 1.16 -14.85 10.03
N ILE A 101 1.55 -13.57 10.10
CA ILE A 101 0.88 -12.47 9.41
C ILE A 101 1.62 -12.18 8.11
N GLU A 102 0.89 -12.13 7.00
CA GLU A 102 1.44 -11.72 5.70
C GLU A 102 1.78 -10.23 5.70
N MET A 103 3.04 -9.90 5.45
CA MET A 103 3.56 -8.52 5.52
C MET A 103 3.97 -7.97 4.16
N GLY A 104 4.05 -8.81 3.14
CA GLY A 104 4.47 -8.44 1.81
C GLY A 104 4.93 -9.63 1.00
N TYR A 105 5.44 -9.38 -0.20
CA TYR A 105 5.91 -10.42 -1.09
C TYR A 105 7.05 -9.95 -2.00
N ILE A 106 7.83 -10.89 -2.51
CA ILE A 106 8.95 -10.67 -3.42
C ILE A 106 8.52 -11.17 -4.79
N SER A 107 8.43 -10.26 -5.76
CA SER A 107 8.30 -10.60 -7.17
C SER A 107 9.69 -10.69 -7.80
N ILE A 108 10.11 -11.92 -8.12
CA ILE A 108 11.44 -12.16 -8.73
C ILE A 108 11.46 -11.63 -10.16
N GLN A 109 10.39 -11.88 -10.93
CA GLN A 109 10.28 -11.48 -12.32
C GLN A 109 10.30 -9.96 -12.47
N GLU A 110 9.58 -9.24 -11.60
CA GLU A 110 9.57 -7.77 -11.63
C GLU A 110 10.74 -7.13 -10.89
N ARG A 111 11.50 -7.93 -10.13
CA ARG A 111 12.57 -7.48 -9.23
C ARG A 111 12.09 -6.42 -8.24
N LYS A 112 10.94 -6.71 -7.63
CA LYS A 112 10.27 -5.83 -6.67
C LYS A 112 9.96 -6.54 -5.37
N ILE A 113 9.95 -5.77 -4.30
CA ILE A 113 9.42 -6.17 -3.00
C ILE A 113 8.21 -5.30 -2.75
N TYR A 114 7.07 -5.94 -2.52
CA TYR A 114 5.82 -5.31 -2.17
C TYR A 114 5.62 -5.43 -0.67
N CYS A 115 5.30 -4.30 -0.03
CA CYS A 115 4.95 -4.26 1.38
C CYS A 115 3.45 -4.04 1.50
N ILE A 116 2.77 -4.96 2.19
CA ILE A 116 1.34 -4.85 2.46
C ILE A 116 1.15 -3.85 3.60
N GLU A 117 0.27 -2.87 3.39
CA GLU A 117 -0.11 -1.94 4.44
C GLU A 117 -1.03 -2.62 5.45
N ASN A 118 -0.96 -2.21 6.72
CA ASN A 118 -1.88 -2.69 7.73
C ASN A 118 -3.28 -2.10 7.46
N GLU A 119 -4.18 -2.91 6.91
CA GLU A 119 -5.55 -2.49 6.57
C GLU A 119 -6.27 -1.81 7.74
N GLN A 120 -6.06 -2.29 8.97
CA GLN A 120 -6.69 -1.70 10.16
C GLN A 120 -6.16 -0.30 10.45
N GLU A 121 -4.86 -0.09 10.25
CA GLU A 121 -4.23 1.23 10.35
C GLU A 121 -4.82 2.18 9.30
N THR A 122 -4.90 1.74 8.04
CA THR A 122 -5.45 2.52 6.92
C THR A 122 -6.91 2.90 7.16
N ILE A 123 -7.75 1.97 7.61
CA ILE A 123 -9.17 2.23 7.91
C ILE A 123 -9.32 3.29 9.02
N ILE A 124 -8.56 3.17 10.11
CA ILE A 124 -8.63 4.14 11.21
C ILE A 124 -8.13 5.51 10.74
N GLN A 125 -7.07 5.57 9.93
CA GLN A 125 -6.57 6.81 9.38
C GLN A 125 -7.61 7.52 8.49
N ILE A 126 -8.35 6.76 7.67
CA ILE A 126 -9.47 7.29 6.87
C ILE A 126 -10.54 7.89 7.78
N GLN A 127 -10.95 7.17 8.84
CA GLN A 127 -11.96 7.65 9.79
C GLN A 127 -11.51 8.94 10.51
N ILE A 128 -10.23 9.03 10.88
CA ILE A 128 -9.64 10.23 11.46
C ILE A 128 -9.72 11.41 10.47
N ASN A 129 -9.35 11.18 9.21
CA ASN A 129 -9.38 12.21 8.18
C ASN A 129 -10.81 12.72 7.91
N GLU A 130 -11.79 11.82 7.85
CA GLU A 130 -13.21 12.18 7.72
C GLU A 130 -13.70 13.01 8.92
N ALA A 131 -13.30 12.65 10.14
CA ALA A 131 -13.66 13.39 11.34
C ALA A 131 -13.04 14.80 11.34
N TYR A 132 -11.77 14.95 10.93
CA TYR A 132 -11.14 16.26 10.76
C TYR A 132 -11.85 17.11 9.69
N LEU A 133 -12.27 16.49 8.58
CA LEU A 133 -12.99 17.19 7.52
C LEU A 133 -14.35 17.72 8.02
N LYS A 134 -15.10 16.93 8.78
CA LYS A 134 -16.34 17.38 9.44
C LYS A 134 -16.09 18.52 10.42
N LEU A 135 -15.01 18.45 11.20
CA LEU A 135 -14.64 19.48 12.15
C LEU A 135 -14.32 20.81 11.45
N GLU A 136 -13.67 20.77 10.28
CA GLU A 136 -13.43 21.97 9.48
C GLU A 136 -14.72 22.57 8.90
N GLN A 137 -15.65 21.74 8.42
CA GLN A 137 -16.98 22.20 7.97
C GLN A 137 -17.76 22.90 9.10
N LEU A 138 -17.68 22.38 10.33
CA LEU A 138 -18.27 23.04 11.51
C LEU A 138 -17.60 24.37 11.83
N ARG A 139 -16.27 24.49 11.67
CA ARG A 139 -15.54 25.75 11.85
C ARG A 139 -15.95 26.80 10.81
N GLU A 140 -16.13 26.40 9.56
CA GLU A 140 -16.64 27.30 8.51
C GLU A 140 -18.07 27.75 8.82
N SER A 141 -18.94 26.82 9.20
CA SER A 141 -20.32 27.12 9.62
C SER A 141 -20.36 28.09 10.80
N LYS A 142 -19.47 27.90 11.78
CA LYS A 142 -19.33 28.80 12.94
C LYS A 142 -18.94 30.22 12.51
N LYS A 143 -17.93 30.36 11.62
CA LYS A 143 -17.52 31.66 11.07
C LYS A 143 -18.69 32.36 10.37
N GLU A 144 -19.49 31.62 9.61
CA GLU A 144 -20.67 32.16 8.93
C GLU A 144 -21.73 32.67 9.92
N ILE A 145 -22.02 31.89 10.97
CA ILE A 145 -22.99 32.29 12.01
C ILE A 145 -22.49 33.50 12.80
N ASP A 146 -21.19 33.58 13.10
CA ASP A 146 -20.60 34.75 13.76
C ASP A 146 -20.74 36.02 12.90
N LEU A 147 -20.58 35.91 11.57
CA LEU A 147 -20.86 37.01 10.64
C LEU A 147 -22.34 37.43 10.67
N TYR A 148 -23.27 36.46 10.67
CA TYR A 148 -24.69 36.74 10.82
C TYR A 148 -25.05 37.36 12.17
N LYS A 149 -24.32 37.04 13.24
CA LYS A 149 -24.55 37.64 14.55
C LYS A 149 -24.13 39.12 14.58
N GLN A 150 -23.02 39.46 13.92
CA GLN A 150 -22.58 40.84 13.74
C GLN A 150 -23.55 41.63 12.83
N ASN A 151 -24.04 41.00 11.76
CA ASN A 151 -25.01 41.59 10.84
C ASN A 151 -26.19 40.63 10.52
N PRO A 152 -27.24 40.61 11.35
CA PRO A 152 -28.37 39.70 11.16
C PRO A 152 -29.14 39.93 9.85
N LEU A 153 -29.06 41.12 9.27
CA LEU A 153 -29.71 41.43 7.99
C LEU A 153 -29.13 40.61 6.84
N ALA A 154 -27.87 40.17 6.92
CA ALA A 154 -27.26 39.32 5.90
C ALA A 154 -28.01 37.99 5.71
N ILE A 155 -28.69 37.47 6.74
CA ILE A 155 -29.58 36.29 6.65
C ILE A 155 -30.75 36.52 5.68
N GLY A 156 -31.16 37.79 5.53
CA GLY A 156 -32.25 38.21 4.66
C GLY A 156 -31.92 38.16 3.16
N GLY A 157 -30.62 38.17 2.81
CA GLY A 157 -30.16 38.30 1.44
C GLY A 157 -30.78 39.54 0.76
N GLY A 158 -31.28 39.36 -0.46
CA GLY A 158 -31.93 40.42 -1.23
C GLY A 158 -33.44 40.59 -0.99
N ASN A 159 -34.08 39.86 -0.06
CA ASN A 159 -35.54 39.88 0.10
C ASN A 159 -36.00 41.01 1.07
N PRO A 160 -36.70 42.06 0.58
CA PRO A 160 -37.07 43.22 1.41
C PRO A 160 -38.00 42.89 2.58
N PHE A 161 -38.95 41.96 2.39
CA PHE A 161 -39.88 41.54 3.45
C PHE A 161 -39.16 40.74 4.53
N LYS A 162 -38.19 39.90 4.14
CA LYS A 162 -37.35 39.14 5.08
C LYS A 162 -36.44 40.06 5.87
N LEU A 163 -35.83 41.06 5.22
CA LEU A 163 -35.00 42.10 5.86
C LEU A 163 -35.79 42.91 6.88
N ALA A 164 -37.00 43.38 6.52
CA ALA A 164 -37.88 44.11 7.44
C ALA A 164 -38.29 43.26 8.66
N LYS A 165 -38.63 41.99 8.43
CA LYS A 165 -38.94 41.04 9.52
C LYS A 165 -37.76 40.82 10.46
N ILE A 166 -36.55 40.68 9.92
CA ILE A 166 -35.32 40.53 10.71
C ILE A 166 -35.02 41.81 11.51
N ALA A 167 -35.15 42.98 10.90
CA ALA A 167 -34.95 44.26 11.58
C ALA A 167 -35.88 44.42 12.80
N LEU A 168 -37.17 44.06 12.63
CA LEU A 168 -38.17 44.12 13.70
C LEU A 168 -37.97 43.06 14.79
N GLN A 169 -37.41 41.89 14.44
CA GLN A 169 -37.24 40.75 15.36
C GLN A 169 -35.77 40.42 15.66
N LYS A 170 -34.86 41.39 15.57
CA LYS A 170 -33.40 41.18 15.67
C LYS A 170 -32.98 40.34 16.86
N LYS A 171 -33.53 40.60 18.05
CA LYS A 171 -33.24 39.84 19.28
C LYS A 171 -33.61 38.36 19.17
N LYS A 172 -34.70 38.03 18.45
CA LYS A 172 -35.12 36.63 18.23
C LYS A 172 -34.16 35.90 17.31
N TYR A 173 -33.73 36.54 16.22
CA TYR A 173 -32.76 35.96 15.30
C TYR A 173 -31.40 35.75 15.96
N ILE A 174 -30.90 36.73 16.72
CA ILE A 174 -29.66 36.56 17.50
C ILE A 174 -29.76 35.39 18.48
N LYS A 175 -30.86 35.27 19.23
CA LYS A 175 -31.08 34.13 20.13
C LYS A 175 -31.10 32.78 19.42
N ASN A 176 -31.57 32.72 18.18
CA ASN A 176 -31.55 31.49 17.40
C ASN A 176 -30.12 31.17 16.95
N LEU A 177 -29.37 32.16 16.45
CA LEU A 177 -27.96 31.98 16.11
C LEU A 177 -27.12 31.54 17.31
N ASP A 178 -27.41 32.06 18.52
CA ASP A 178 -26.75 31.60 19.76
C ASP A 178 -27.01 30.12 20.05
N LYS A 179 -28.22 29.61 19.75
CA LYS A 179 -28.52 28.17 19.87
C LYS A 179 -27.79 27.35 18.81
N ASP A 180 -27.72 27.86 17.58
CA ASP A 180 -27.02 27.18 16.49
C ASP A 180 -25.52 27.10 16.79
N LEU A 181 -24.91 28.17 17.34
CA LEU A 181 -23.53 28.15 17.84
C LEU A 181 -23.32 27.10 18.94
N LEU A 182 -24.23 27.01 19.92
CA LEU A 182 -24.13 26.01 20.99
C LEU A 182 -24.23 24.58 20.44
N ASN A 183 -25.08 24.34 19.44
CA ASN A 183 -25.18 23.04 18.80
C ASN A 183 -23.89 22.69 18.05
N ILE A 184 -23.34 23.63 17.27
CA ILE A 184 -22.06 23.44 16.58
C ILE A 184 -20.93 23.17 17.57
N ASP A 185 -20.84 23.93 18.67
CA ASP A 185 -19.81 23.74 19.68
C ASP A 185 -19.93 22.37 20.35
N SER A 186 -21.17 21.91 20.62
CA SER A 186 -21.42 20.56 21.15
C SER A 186 -21.01 19.47 20.15
N GLU A 187 -21.34 19.63 18.88
CA GLU A 187 -21.00 18.66 17.83
C GLU A 187 -19.49 18.61 17.60
N ALA A 188 -18.82 19.77 17.53
CA ALA A 188 -17.37 19.86 17.41
C ALA A 188 -16.64 19.21 18.60
N PHE A 189 -17.18 19.36 19.81
CA PHE A 189 -16.65 18.70 21.00
C PHE A 189 -16.73 17.16 20.89
N GLU A 190 -17.88 16.62 20.48
CA GLU A 190 -18.05 15.17 20.29
C GLU A 190 -17.13 14.63 19.18
N ILE A 191 -17.00 15.34 18.05
CA ILE A 191 -16.07 14.95 16.98
C ILE A 191 -14.62 14.98 17.48
N THR A 192 -14.23 15.98 18.27
CA THR A 192 -12.87 16.04 18.85
C THR A 192 -12.60 14.84 19.76
N LYS A 193 -13.58 14.43 20.56
CA LYS A 193 -13.47 13.23 21.40
C LYS A 193 -13.38 11.95 20.57
N GLN A 194 -14.12 11.88 19.46
CA GLN A 194 -14.02 10.76 18.51
C GLN A 194 -12.63 10.67 17.89
N ILE A 195 -12.07 11.79 17.45
CA ILE A 195 -10.69 11.88 16.92
C ILE A 195 -9.69 11.34 17.95
N GLN A 196 -9.73 11.84 19.19
CA GLN A 196 -8.84 11.35 20.25
C GLN A 196 -8.99 9.84 20.50
N THR A 197 -10.21 9.32 20.43
CA THR A 197 -10.46 7.88 20.59
C THR A 197 -9.87 7.08 19.43
N LEU A 198 -10.00 7.58 18.21
CA LEU A 198 -9.43 6.95 17.02
C LEU A 198 -7.90 7.03 17.02
N GLU A 199 -7.31 8.14 17.42
CA GLU A 199 -5.86 8.33 17.56
C GLU A 199 -5.28 7.35 18.60
N ASN A 200 -5.94 7.16 19.73
CA ASN A 200 -5.52 6.17 20.72
C ASN A 200 -5.60 4.73 20.18
N LYS A 201 -6.62 4.41 19.37
CA LYS A 201 -6.73 3.10 18.72
C LYS A 201 -5.65 2.91 17.67
N LEU A 202 -5.36 3.94 16.88
CA LEU A 202 -4.30 3.93 15.88
C LEU A 202 -2.95 3.63 16.56
N GLN A 203 -2.66 4.33 17.66
CA GLN A 203 -1.42 4.11 18.41
C GLN A 203 -1.33 2.67 18.94
N ALA A 204 -2.42 2.11 19.48
CA ALA A 204 -2.41 0.74 19.96
C ALA A 204 -2.12 -0.28 18.84
N ILE A 205 -2.72 -0.09 17.66
CA ILE A 205 -2.44 -0.93 16.49
C ILE A 205 -0.98 -0.77 16.05
N GLN A 206 -0.48 0.46 15.99
CA GLN A 206 0.91 0.70 15.63
C GLN A 206 1.84 0.00 16.63
N ASP A 207 1.59 0.13 17.93
CA ASP A 207 2.39 -0.50 18.99
C ASP A 207 2.43 -2.03 18.84
N ASP A 208 1.30 -2.67 18.50
CA ASP A 208 1.22 -4.11 18.26
C ASP A 208 2.01 -4.54 17.00
N PHE A 209 2.13 -3.66 16.00
CA PHE A 209 2.81 -3.94 14.73
C PHE A 209 4.25 -3.41 14.63
N ILE A 210 4.76 -2.67 15.63
CA ILE A 210 6.13 -2.13 15.63
C ILE A 210 7.17 -3.22 15.36
N GLU A 211 7.05 -4.37 16.03
CA GLU A 211 7.99 -5.47 15.84
C GLU A 211 7.94 -6.01 14.41
N HIS A 212 6.74 -6.25 13.89
CA HIS A 212 6.52 -6.74 12.52
C HIS A 212 7.12 -5.78 11.48
N GLY A 213 6.87 -4.48 11.63
CA GLY A 213 7.43 -3.44 10.78
C GLY A 213 8.95 -3.40 10.81
N TYR A 214 9.56 -3.57 11.99
CA TYR A 214 11.01 -3.64 12.14
C TYR A 214 11.62 -4.85 11.42
N PHE A 215 11.00 -6.03 11.53
CA PHE A 215 11.46 -7.22 10.82
C PHE A 215 11.33 -7.04 9.30
N LEU A 216 10.19 -6.52 8.83
CA LEU A 216 9.97 -6.24 7.40
C LEU A 216 11.03 -5.27 6.86
N GLU A 217 11.32 -4.17 7.56
CA GLU A 217 12.35 -3.20 7.15
C GLU A 217 13.73 -3.86 7.02
N ARG A 218 14.09 -4.76 7.94
CA ARG A 218 15.36 -5.50 7.87
C ARG A 218 15.42 -6.44 6.67
N ILE A 219 14.33 -7.14 6.37
CA ILE A 219 14.23 -8.04 5.20
C ILE A 219 14.38 -7.21 3.92
N VAL A 220 13.58 -6.15 3.79
CA VAL A 220 13.60 -5.23 2.64
C VAL A 220 15.00 -4.67 2.43
N ARG A 221 15.67 -4.21 3.49
CA ARG A 221 17.04 -3.67 3.41
C ARG A 221 18.04 -4.74 2.95
N LYS A 222 17.96 -5.97 3.46
CA LYS A 222 18.84 -7.07 3.06
C LYS A 222 18.69 -7.39 1.57
N ILE A 223 17.45 -7.58 1.11
CA ILE A 223 17.15 -7.95 -0.28
C ILE A 223 17.52 -6.80 -1.22
N LYS A 224 17.12 -5.56 -0.90
CA LYS A 224 17.47 -4.36 -1.69
C LYS A 224 18.98 -4.22 -1.85
N ASN A 225 19.75 -4.32 -0.77
CA ASN A 225 21.19 -4.11 -0.82
C ASN A 225 21.93 -5.23 -1.54
N LYS A 226 21.46 -6.48 -1.44
CA LYS A 226 22.13 -7.63 -2.05
C LYS A 226 21.75 -7.83 -3.53
N PHE A 227 20.49 -7.60 -3.88
CA PHE A 227 19.93 -7.96 -5.19
C PHE A 227 19.46 -6.75 -6.02
N ASN A 228 19.49 -5.54 -5.45
CA ASN A 228 19.07 -4.29 -6.09
C ASN A 228 17.59 -4.29 -6.53
N TYR A 229 16.71 -4.85 -5.69
CA TYR A 229 15.27 -4.86 -5.94
C TYR A 229 14.66 -3.49 -5.62
N LYS A 230 13.64 -3.11 -6.39
CA LYS A 230 12.82 -1.94 -6.09
C LYS A 230 11.85 -2.27 -4.95
N VAL A 231 11.44 -1.27 -4.20
CA VAL A 231 10.47 -1.42 -3.12
C VAL A 231 9.23 -0.63 -3.51
N GLU A 232 8.09 -1.31 -3.58
CA GLU A 232 6.78 -0.71 -3.77
C GLU A 232 5.97 -0.93 -2.49
N LYS A 233 5.28 0.11 -2.05
CA LYS A 233 4.23 -0.03 -1.05
C LYS A 233 2.94 -0.24 -1.82
N GLU A 234 2.15 -1.24 -1.46
CA GLU A 234 0.80 -1.32 -1.99
C GLU A 234 0.02 -0.10 -1.50
N GLU A 235 -0.15 0.89 -2.37
CA GLU A 235 -1.19 1.89 -2.18
C GLU A 235 -2.50 1.16 -2.48
N ASN A 236 -3.28 0.85 -1.43
CA ASN A 236 -4.62 0.29 -1.60
C ASN A 236 -5.44 1.23 -2.51
N LEU A 237 -5.81 0.73 -3.69
CA LEU A 237 -6.70 1.37 -4.67
C LEU A 237 -8.15 1.44 -4.16
#